data_AF-A0A098E787-F1
#
_entry.id   AF-A0A098E787-F1
#
_cell.length_a   1.000
_cell.length_b   1.000
_cell.length_c   1.000
_cell.angle_alpha   90.00
_cell.angle_beta   90.00
_cell.angle_gamma   90.00
#
_symmetry.space_group_name_H-M   'P 1'
#
loop_
_entity.id
_entity.type
_entity.pdbx_description
1 polymer ?
#
loop_
_entity_poly.entity_id
_entity_poly.type
_entity_poly.pdbx_seq_one_letter_code
_entity_poly.pdbx_strand_id
1 'polypeptide(L)'
;MKKIDDIKKKKTTFEKNREISTKNLNEKIAKKRAKQWYENFRWIFIENFLVVGGKDATSNEVLIKKHTEINDLVMHTDVFGSPFFVIKNGKNANDEILKNVASICASHSRAWKNGVGSEDVYCVNPDQVSKTAKSGEFLAKGSFMIYGERKWFKNTPLKIYIIFKGGEIFFSGNIDKETKIEGNKELDKEENEHYICITPGNKKAKELVEKIKKFYKNRDILKISNIPDDNIMSLIPYGQGEIIEMK
;
A
#
# COMPACT_ATOMS: atom_id res chain seq x y z
N MET A 1 17.45 46.15 34.50
CA MET A 1 16.52 45.54 33.52
C MET A 1 17.22 44.64 32.50
N LYS A 2 18.27 45.08 31.77
CA LYS A 2 18.95 44.26 30.71
C LYS A 2 19.33 42.82 31.08
N LYS A 3 19.89 42.57 32.27
CA LYS A 3 20.30 41.21 32.71
C LYS A 3 19.14 40.20 32.82
N ILE A 4 17.93 40.65 33.14
CA ILE A 4 16.76 39.76 33.32
C ILE A 4 16.22 39.31 31.96
N ASP A 5 16.25 40.19 30.96
CA ASP A 5 15.79 39.88 29.61
C ASP A 5 16.74 38.92 28.88
N ASP A 6 18.05 39.03 29.12
CA ASP A 6 19.06 38.11 28.59
C ASP A 6 18.92 36.69 29.18
N ILE A 7 18.54 36.58 30.45
CA ILE A 7 18.27 35.29 31.10
C ILE A 7 17.00 34.65 30.54
N LYS A 8 15.94 35.43 30.31
CA LYS A 8 14.70 34.94 29.68
C LYS A 8 14.93 34.47 28.23
N LYS A 9 15.74 35.19 27.46
CA LYS A 9 16.13 34.79 26.09
C LYS A 9 16.98 33.53 26.07
N LYS A 10 17.93 33.38 26.99
CA LYS A 10 18.73 32.15 27.10
C LYS A 10 17.86 30.96 27.50
N LYS A 11 16.93 31.13 28.44
CA LYS A 11 16.01 30.07 28.89
C LYS A 11 15.10 29.57 27.76
N THR A 12 14.48 30.49 27.02
CA THR A 12 13.62 30.16 25.87
C THR A 12 14.39 29.51 24.71
N THR A 13 15.63 29.93 24.47
CA THR A 13 16.51 29.27 23.48
C THR A 13 16.88 27.86 23.92
N PHE A 14 17.13 27.65 25.22
CA PHE A 14 17.45 26.34 25.77
C PHE A 14 16.25 25.38 25.75
N GLU A 15 15.05 25.88 26.03
CA GLU A 15 13.79 25.13 25.94
C GLU A 15 13.50 24.72 24.50
N LYS A 16 13.61 25.65 23.53
CA LYS A 16 13.51 25.33 22.10
C LYS A 16 14.54 24.30 21.65
N ASN A 17 15.80 24.43 22.08
CA ASN A 17 16.85 23.46 21.74
C ASN A 17 16.58 22.09 22.38
N ARG A 18 15.97 22.05 23.56
CA ARG A 18 15.58 20.81 24.24
C ARG A 18 14.40 20.15 23.53
N GLU A 19 13.40 20.92 23.10
CA GLU A 19 12.27 20.46 22.28
C GLU A 19 12.72 19.94 20.90
N ILE A 20 13.64 20.64 20.23
CA ILE A 20 14.24 20.20 18.97
C ILE A 20 15.05 18.92 19.19
N SER A 21 15.80 18.83 20.30
CA SER A 21 16.58 17.64 20.65
C SER A 21 15.68 16.45 20.97
N THR A 22 14.60 16.62 21.74
CA THR A 22 13.63 15.55 22.04
C THR A 22 12.84 15.14 20.81
N LYS A 23 12.49 16.07 19.92
CA LYS A 23 11.83 15.77 18.64
C LYS A 23 12.77 14.98 17.71
N ASN A 24 14.03 15.39 17.60
CA ASN A 24 15.07 14.65 16.87
C ASN A 24 15.36 13.27 17.48
N LEU A 25 15.27 13.14 18.81
CA LEU A 25 15.42 11.86 19.50
C LEU A 25 14.23 10.94 19.22
N ASN A 26 13.01 11.48 19.26
CA ASN A 26 11.78 10.74 18.93
C ASN A 26 11.75 10.32 17.45
N GLU A 27 12.21 11.17 16.53
CA GLU A 27 12.39 10.82 15.12
C GLU A 27 13.48 9.74 14.92
N LYS A 28 14.57 9.78 15.70
CA LYS A 28 15.60 8.72 15.71
C LYS A 28 15.09 7.42 16.33
N ILE A 29 14.22 7.48 17.34
CA ILE A 29 13.62 6.31 17.99
C ILE A 29 12.54 5.69 17.09
N ALA A 30 11.74 6.50 16.39
CA ALA A 30 10.81 6.03 15.35
C ALA A 30 11.55 5.32 14.20
N LYS A 31 12.76 5.79 13.85
CA LYS A 31 13.66 5.12 12.89
C LYS A 31 14.33 3.84 13.43
N LYS A 32 14.13 3.48 14.71
CA LYS A 32 14.76 2.33 15.38
C LYS A 32 13.78 1.24 15.80
N ARG A 33 12.52 1.26 15.31
CA ARG A 33 11.63 0.10 15.46
C ARG A 33 12.20 -1.07 14.67
N ALA A 34 12.16 -2.27 15.24
CA ALA A 34 12.56 -3.47 14.53
C ALA A 34 11.73 -3.58 13.24
N LYS A 35 12.40 -3.58 12.10
CA LYS A 35 11.78 -3.67 10.78
C LYS A 35 10.89 -4.91 10.78
N GLN A 36 9.60 -4.72 10.52
CA GLN A 36 8.69 -5.86 10.45
C GLN A 36 8.97 -6.65 9.17
N TRP A 37 8.77 -7.97 9.22
CA TRP A 37 9.08 -8.87 8.10
C TRP A 37 8.33 -8.46 6.81
N TYR A 38 7.09 -7.97 6.95
CA TYR A 38 6.22 -7.57 5.84
C TYR A 38 6.75 -6.35 5.08
N GLU A 39 7.64 -5.54 5.67
CA GLU A 39 8.22 -4.36 5.04
C GLU A 39 9.19 -4.68 3.90
N ASN A 40 9.55 -5.96 3.74
CA ASN A 40 10.29 -6.43 2.57
C ASN A 40 9.38 -6.64 1.35
N PHE A 41 8.06 -6.63 1.52
CA PHE A 41 7.04 -6.83 0.50
C PHE A 41 6.28 -5.53 0.19
N ARG A 42 5.31 -5.59 -0.72
CA ARG A 42 4.24 -4.58 -0.76
C ARG A 42 3.33 -4.90 0.42
N TRP A 43 2.99 -3.92 1.24
CA TRP A 43 2.17 -4.19 2.41
C TRP A 43 1.26 -3.02 2.70
N ILE A 44 0.13 -3.34 3.31
CA ILE A 44 -0.85 -2.37 3.77
C ILE A 44 -1.74 -2.97 4.86
N PHE A 45 -2.22 -2.13 5.77
CA PHE A 45 -3.35 -2.45 6.62
C PHE A 45 -4.64 -1.93 6.01
N ILE A 46 -5.59 -2.84 5.76
CA ILE A 46 -6.97 -2.50 5.43
C ILE A 46 -7.78 -2.89 6.65
N GLU A 47 -8.32 -1.89 7.34
CA GLU A 47 -8.86 -2.05 8.69
C GLU A 47 -7.83 -2.74 9.60
N ASN A 48 -8.18 -3.89 10.17
CA ASN A 48 -7.33 -4.70 11.03
C ASN A 48 -6.59 -5.83 10.28
N PHE A 49 -6.69 -5.92 8.95
CA PHE A 49 -6.07 -6.97 8.15
C PHE A 49 -4.75 -6.50 7.54
N LEU A 50 -3.67 -7.21 7.84
CA LEU A 50 -2.40 -7.04 7.14
C LEU A 50 -2.50 -7.73 5.77
N VAL A 51 -2.36 -6.95 4.71
CA VAL A 51 -2.36 -7.40 3.32
C VAL A 51 -0.92 -7.27 2.80
N VAL A 52 -0.38 -8.36 2.27
CA VAL A 52 1.03 -8.43 1.82
C VAL A 52 1.08 -8.97 0.41
N GLY A 53 1.77 -8.29 -0.50
CA GLY A 53 1.96 -8.69 -1.89
C GLY A 53 3.42 -8.80 -2.29
N GLY A 54 3.79 -9.82 -3.05
CA GLY A 54 5.15 -9.92 -3.57
C GLY A 54 5.48 -8.80 -4.57
N LYS A 55 6.77 -8.40 -4.58
CA LYS A 55 7.31 -7.40 -5.52
C LYS A 55 7.80 -8.03 -6.83
N ASP A 56 8.17 -9.30 -6.76
CA ASP A 56 8.74 -10.11 -7.84
C ASP A 56 8.53 -11.61 -7.58
N ALA A 57 8.95 -12.45 -8.53
CA ALA A 57 8.84 -13.91 -8.43
C ALA A 57 9.53 -14.51 -7.18
N THR A 58 10.66 -13.96 -6.74
CA THR A 58 11.40 -14.47 -5.57
C THR A 58 10.64 -14.14 -4.28
N SER A 59 10.20 -12.89 -4.14
CA SER A 59 9.39 -12.46 -3.00
C SER A 59 8.03 -13.16 -2.96
N ASN A 60 7.37 -13.40 -4.09
CA ASN A 60 6.16 -14.25 -4.14
C ASN A 60 6.43 -15.63 -3.52
N GLU A 61 7.56 -16.27 -3.86
CA GLU A 61 7.89 -17.56 -3.29
C GLU A 61 8.13 -17.52 -1.78
N VAL A 62 8.86 -16.51 -1.31
CA VAL A 62 9.11 -16.33 0.12
C VAL A 62 7.81 -16.06 0.87
N LEU A 63 6.95 -15.20 0.33
CA LEU A 63 5.65 -14.86 0.92
C LEU A 63 4.78 -16.10 1.09
N ILE A 64 4.57 -16.86 0.02
CA ILE A 64 3.73 -18.06 0.07
C ILE A 64 4.33 -19.13 0.99
N LYS A 65 5.63 -19.42 0.88
CA LYS A 65 6.24 -20.54 1.61
C LYS A 65 6.50 -20.26 3.09
N LYS A 66 6.79 -19.01 3.46
CA LYS A 66 7.26 -18.67 4.83
C LYS A 66 6.28 -17.83 5.64
N HIS A 67 5.30 -17.21 5.01
CA HIS A 67 4.48 -16.18 5.66
C HIS A 67 2.96 -16.40 5.49
N THR A 68 2.55 -17.57 4.99
CA THR A 68 1.14 -17.99 4.99
C THR A 68 0.84 -18.93 6.17
N GLU A 69 -0.36 -18.80 6.72
CA GLU A 69 -0.91 -19.58 7.83
C GLU A 69 -2.34 -20.03 7.51
N ILE A 70 -2.84 -21.04 8.22
CA ILE A 70 -4.13 -21.69 7.92
C ILE A 70 -5.35 -20.77 7.83
N ASN A 71 -5.32 -19.61 8.51
CA ASN A 71 -6.43 -18.65 8.53
C ASN A 71 -6.26 -17.50 7.52
N ASP A 72 -5.16 -17.50 6.77
CA ASP A 72 -4.93 -16.52 5.72
C ASP A 72 -5.73 -16.85 4.46
N LEU A 73 -5.81 -15.88 3.57
CA LEU A 73 -6.30 -16.06 2.22
C LEU A 73 -5.25 -15.59 1.21
N VAL A 74 -5.13 -16.32 0.10
CA VAL A 74 -4.20 -16.01 -0.99
C VAL A 74 -5.00 -15.57 -2.22
N MET A 75 -4.60 -14.46 -2.83
CA MET A 75 -5.18 -13.93 -4.07
C MET A 75 -4.14 -13.82 -5.18
N HIS A 76 -4.59 -14.09 -6.40
CA HIS A 76 -3.82 -13.95 -7.62
C HIS A 76 -4.79 -13.83 -8.82
N THR A 77 -4.38 -13.18 -9.91
CA THR A 77 -5.19 -13.11 -11.14
C THR A 77 -5.18 -14.45 -11.88
N ASP A 78 -6.14 -14.72 -12.76
CA ASP A 78 -6.06 -15.92 -13.61
C ASP A 78 -4.94 -15.86 -14.66
N VAL A 79 -4.43 -14.65 -14.94
CA VAL A 79 -3.38 -14.42 -15.93
C VAL A 79 -1.96 -14.43 -15.34
N PHE A 80 -0.97 -14.76 -16.19
CA PHE A 80 0.43 -14.73 -15.82
C PHE A 80 0.94 -13.31 -15.53
N GLY A 81 1.83 -13.22 -14.53
CA GLY A 81 2.51 -11.96 -14.21
C GLY A 81 1.75 -11.07 -13.22
N SER A 82 0.81 -11.63 -12.47
CA SER A 82 0.32 -11.00 -11.24
C SER A 82 1.22 -11.35 -10.04
N PRO A 83 1.35 -10.45 -9.07
CA PRO A 83 1.84 -10.84 -7.74
C PRO A 83 0.85 -11.77 -7.05
N PHE A 84 1.37 -12.55 -6.09
CA PHE A 84 0.54 -13.16 -5.06
C PHE A 84 0.32 -12.15 -3.95
N PHE A 85 -0.94 -11.99 -3.53
CA PHE A 85 -1.31 -11.26 -2.33
C PHE A 85 -1.80 -12.21 -1.24
N VAL A 86 -1.44 -11.94 0.00
CA VAL A 86 -1.85 -12.69 1.19
C VAL A 86 -2.55 -11.74 2.13
N ILE A 87 -3.77 -12.11 2.55
CA ILE A 87 -4.54 -11.40 3.56
C ILE A 87 -4.37 -12.18 4.86
N LYS A 88 -3.64 -11.62 5.81
CA LYS A 88 -3.40 -12.27 7.11
C LYS A 88 -4.70 -12.37 7.88
N ASN A 89 -5.01 -13.55 8.40
CA ASN A 89 -6.30 -13.86 9.02
C ASN A 89 -7.53 -13.62 8.09
N GLY A 90 -7.31 -13.66 6.77
CA GLY A 90 -8.28 -13.27 5.75
C GLY A 90 -9.60 -14.04 5.76
N LYS A 91 -9.67 -15.23 6.36
CA LYS A 91 -10.95 -15.95 6.52
C LYS A 91 -11.99 -15.17 7.35
N ASN A 92 -11.54 -14.23 8.17
CA ASN A 92 -12.39 -13.35 8.95
C ASN A 92 -12.71 -12.02 8.26
N ALA A 93 -12.18 -11.79 7.05
CA ALA A 93 -12.45 -10.57 6.29
C ALA A 93 -13.83 -10.65 5.62
N ASN A 94 -14.55 -9.54 5.62
CA ASN A 94 -15.82 -9.41 4.90
C ASN A 94 -15.58 -9.28 3.38
N ASP A 95 -16.65 -9.39 2.58
CA ASP A 95 -16.55 -9.32 1.12
C ASP A 95 -16.04 -7.98 0.58
N GLU A 96 -16.24 -6.88 1.30
CA GLU A 96 -15.76 -5.56 0.89
C GLU A 96 -14.22 -5.49 0.95
N ILE A 97 -13.63 -5.95 2.05
CA ILE A 97 -12.18 -6.05 2.22
C ILE A 97 -11.60 -6.98 1.15
N LEU A 98 -12.24 -8.12 0.89
CA LEU A 98 -11.78 -9.04 -0.14
C LEU A 98 -11.84 -8.43 -1.55
N LYS A 99 -12.92 -7.70 -1.89
CA LYS A 99 -13.02 -6.97 -3.17
C LYS A 99 -11.96 -5.87 -3.28
N ASN A 100 -11.69 -5.17 -2.19
CA ASN A 100 -10.65 -4.15 -2.13
C ASN A 100 -9.27 -4.76 -2.43
N VAL A 101 -8.90 -5.85 -1.75
CA VAL A 101 -7.63 -6.55 -2.01
C VAL A 101 -7.59 -7.15 -3.42
N ALA A 102 -8.70 -7.66 -3.93
CA ALA A 102 -8.77 -8.13 -5.32
C ALA A 102 -8.43 -7.01 -6.31
N SER A 103 -8.98 -5.80 -6.12
CA SER A 103 -8.64 -4.63 -6.94
C SER A 103 -7.15 -4.26 -6.85
N ILE A 104 -6.55 -4.33 -5.66
CA ILE A 104 -5.10 -4.13 -5.49
C ILE A 104 -4.30 -5.19 -6.25
N CYS A 105 -4.69 -6.46 -6.13
CA CYS A 105 -4.04 -7.59 -6.80
C CYS A 105 -4.09 -7.43 -8.32
N ALA A 106 -5.29 -7.19 -8.87
CA ALA A 106 -5.51 -6.94 -10.29
C ALA A 106 -4.67 -5.74 -10.78
N SER A 107 -4.65 -4.64 -10.02
CA SER A 107 -3.93 -3.42 -10.39
C SER A 107 -2.41 -3.57 -10.42
N HIS A 108 -1.85 -4.53 -9.70
CA HIS A 108 -0.42 -4.84 -9.74
C HIS A 108 -0.07 -5.93 -10.76
N SER A 109 -1.05 -6.48 -11.48
CA SER A 109 -0.83 -7.45 -12.54
C SER A 109 -0.43 -6.81 -13.86
N ARG A 110 0.02 -7.62 -14.83
CA ARG A 110 0.33 -7.15 -16.18
C ARG A 110 -0.87 -6.54 -16.91
N ALA A 111 -2.11 -6.81 -16.48
CA ALA A 111 -3.31 -6.18 -17.03
C ALA A 111 -3.22 -4.64 -16.96
N TRP A 112 -2.63 -4.10 -15.89
CA TRP A 112 -2.37 -2.66 -15.76
C TRP A 112 -1.42 -2.14 -16.83
N LYS A 113 -0.30 -2.86 -17.03
CA LYS A 113 0.69 -2.50 -18.06
C LYS A 113 0.09 -2.53 -19.47
N ASN A 114 -0.84 -3.44 -19.69
CA ASN A 114 -1.53 -3.64 -20.97
C ASN A 114 -2.72 -2.69 -21.16
N GLY A 115 -3.03 -1.81 -20.20
CA GLY A 115 -4.14 -0.87 -20.31
C GLY A 115 -5.53 -1.49 -20.15
N VAL A 116 -5.62 -2.70 -19.58
CA VAL A 116 -6.90 -3.41 -19.38
C VAL A 116 -7.60 -2.82 -18.15
N GLY A 117 -8.89 -2.49 -18.26
CA GLY A 117 -9.64 -1.82 -17.19
C GLY A 117 -10.09 -2.73 -16.04
N SER A 118 -10.17 -4.04 -16.27
CA SER A 118 -10.59 -5.04 -15.28
C SER A 118 -9.97 -6.40 -15.54
N GLU A 119 -9.88 -7.24 -14.52
CA GLU A 119 -9.32 -8.60 -14.60
C GLU A 119 -10.04 -9.54 -13.63
N ASP A 120 -10.00 -10.85 -13.88
CA ASP A 120 -10.53 -11.84 -12.95
C ASP A 120 -9.48 -12.23 -11.90
N VAL A 121 -9.88 -12.15 -10.63
CA VAL A 121 -9.04 -12.52 -9.47
C VAL A 121 -9.67 -13.71 -8.77
N TYR A 122 -8.85 -14.70 -8.42
CA TYR A 122 -9.29 -15.78 -7.54
C TYR A 122 -8.70 -15.65 -6.15
N CYS A 123 -9.43 -16.19 -5.17
CA CYS A 123 -9.03 -16.31 -3.79
C CYS A 123 -9.11 -17.78 -3.35
N VAL A 124 -8.07 -18.23 -2.67
CA VAL A 124 -7.92 -19.61 -2.20
C VAL A 124 -7.26 -19.66 -0.82
N ASN A 125 -7.42 -20.79 -0.15
CA ASN A 125 -6.69 -21.09 1.08
C ASN A 125 -5.21 -21.39 0.78
N PRO A 126 -4.28 -21.19 1.74
CA PRO A 126 -2.86 -21.46 1.53
C PRO A 126 -2.53 -22.91 1.18
N ASP A 127 -3.26 -23.89 1.72
CA ASP A 127 -3.08 -25.32 1.43
C ASP A 127 -3.42 -25.70 -0.01
N GLN A 128 -4.16 -24.84 -0.71
CA GLN A 128 -4.47 -25.00 -2.13
C GLN A 128 -3.33 -24.55 -3.05
N VAL A 129 -2.29 -23.89 -2.51
CA VAL A 129 -1.18 -23.30 -3.27
C VAL A 129 0.06 -24.19 -3.15
N SER A 130 0.48 -24.81 -4.26
CA SER A 130 1.55 -25.81 -4.25
C SER A 130 2.63 -25.56 -5.30
N LYS A 131 3.87 -25.92 -4.98
CA LYS A 131 5.00 -25.94 -5.93
C LYS A 131 5.13 -27.26 -6.68
N THR A 132 4.30 -28.25 -6.37
CA THR A 132 4.34 -29.56 -7.00
C THR A 132 3.45 -29.55 -8.24
N ALA A 133 4.06 -29.61 -9.42
CA ALA A 133 3.35 -29.86 -10.67
C ALA A 133 2.82 -31.30 -10.72
N LYS A 134 1.85 -31.54 -11.61
CA LYS A 134 1.50 -32.90 -12.01
C LYS A 134 2.69 -33.51 -12.77
N SER A 135 2.87 -34.82 -12.63
CA SER A 135 4.02 -35.64 -13.05
C SER A 135 4.83 -35.09 -14.25
N GLY A 136 6.10 -34.78 -14.04
CA GLY A 136 7.12 -34.57 -15.08
C GLY A 136 7.39 -33.14 -15.52
N GLU A 137 6.55 -32.16 -15.14
CA GLU A 137 6.72 -30.76 -15.54
C GLU A 137 7.42 -29.91 -14.47
N PHE A 138 8.29 -29.00 -14.90
CA PHE A 138 8.93 -28.01 -14.02
C PHE A 138 8.11 -26.72 -13.97
N LEU A 139 7.73 -26.26 -12.77
CA LEU A 139 7.15 -24.94 -12.61
C LEU A 139 8.24 -23.87 -12.73
N ALA A 140 7.94 -22.82 -13.50
CA ALA A 140 8.76 -21.63 -13.53
C ALA A 140 8.89 -21.00 -12.12
N LYS A 141 10.00 -20.29 -11.90
CA LYS A 141 10.21 -19.52 -10.67
C LYS A 141 9.05 -18.55 -10.44
N GLY A 142 8.54 -18.49 -9.21
CA GLY A 142 7.38 -17.68 -8.83
C GLY A 142 6.01 -18.26 -9.20
N SER A 143 5.95 -19.38 -9.95
CA SER A 143 4.68 -20.03 -10.31
C SER A 143 4.26 -21.07 -9.27
N PHE A 144 2.96 -21.23 -9.07
CA PHE A 144 2.35 -22.20 -8.17
C PHE A 144 1.15 -22.85 -8.84
N MET A 145 0.92 -24.12 -8.55
CA MET A 145 -0.31 -24.82 -8.89
C MET A 145 -1.37 -24.50 -7.85
N ILE A 146 -2.60 -24.26 -8.31
CA ILE A 146 -3.76 -23.99 -7.47
C ILE A 146 -4.74 -25.14 -7.60
N TYR A 147 -4.98 -25.84 -6.49
CA TYR A 147 -5.87 -27.01 -6.43
C TYR A 147 -7.19 -26.70 -5.72
N GLY A 148 -8.24 -27.47 -6.02
CA GLY A 148 -9.56 -27.32 -5.39
C GLY A 148 -10.36 -26.12 -5.91
N GLU A 149 -11.41 -25.77 -5.17
CA GLU A 149 -12.36 -24.70 -5.52
C GLU A 149 -11.75 -23.31 -5.32
N ARG A 150 -12.13 -22.36 -6.18
CA ARG A 150 -11.68 -20.98 -6.15
C ARG A 150 -12.87 -20.05 -5.92
N LYS A 151 -12.75 -19.11 -4.98
CA LYS A 151 -13.66 -17.98 -4.90
C LYS A 151 -13.24 -16.94 -5.93
N TRP A 152 -14.15 -16.55 -6.82
CA TRP A 152 -13.85 -15.63 -7.92
C TRP A 152 -14.39 -14.23 -7.68
N PHE A 153 -13.55 -13.23 -7.99
CA PHE A 153 -13.89 -11.82 -8.10
C PHE A 153 -13.80 -11.45 -9.57
N LYS A 154 -14.92 -11.61 -10.27
CA LYS A 154 -14.99 -11.39 -11.72
C LYS A 154 -15.06 -9.91 -12.06
N ASN A 155 -14.49 -9.53 -13.20
CA ASN A 155 -14.49 -8.17 -13.71
C ASN A 155 -14.00 -7.17 -12.64
N THR A 156 -12.93 -7.54 -11.93
CA THR A 156 -12.40 -6.72 -10.83
C THR A 156 -11.74 -5.48 -11.45
N PRO A 157 -12.20 -4.25 -11.12
CA PRO A 157 -11.66 -3.05 -11.71
C PRO A 157 -10.20 -2.86 -11.30
N LEU A 158 -9.36 -2.41 -12.24
CA LEU A 158 -8.00 -2.00 -11.95
C LEU A 158 -8.01 -0.54 -11.51
N LYS A 159 -8.05 -0.33 -10.19
CA LYS A 159 -7.98 0.98 -9.56
C LYS A 159 -7.04 0.96 -8.37
N ILE A 160 -6.20 1.99 -8.28
CA ILE A 160 -5.43 2.28 -7.07
C ILE A 160 -5.80 3.67 -6.59
N TYR A 161 -6.21 3.75 -5.35
CA TYR A 161 -6.31 4.98 -4.60
C TYR A 161 -4.99 5.22 -3.88
N ILE A 162 -4.46 6.45 -3.92
CA ILE A 162 -3.36 6.92 -3.08
C ILE A 162 -3.95 7.91 -2.09
N ILE A 163 -3.79 7.66 -0.80
CA ILE A 163 -4.51 8.37 0.27
C ILE A 163 -3.50 9.02 1.18
N PHE A 164 -3.70 10.30 1.48
CA PHE A 164 -2.84 11.09 2.34
C PHE A 164 -3.59 11.40 3.63
N LYS A 165 -3.09 10.87 4.75
CA LYS A 165 -3.74 11.01 6.05
C LYS A 165 -2.69 11.16 7.15
N GLY A 166 -2.83 12.18 7.98
CA GLY A 166 -1.92 12.38 9.13
C GLY A 166 -0.45 12.62 8.76
N GLY A 167 -0.15 13.00 7.51
CA GLY A 167 1.22 13.10 6.99
C GLY A 167 1.82 11.77 6.49
N GLU A 168 1.05 10.69 6.53
CA GLU A 168 1.41 9.39 5.96
C GLU A 168 0.72 9.18 4.60
N ILE A 169 1.22 8.21 3.83
CA ILE A 169 0.68 7.81 2.53
C ILE A 169 0.26 6.36 2.60
N PHE A 170 -0.96 6.10 2.16
CA PHE A 170 -1.54 4.78 2.03
C PHE A 170 -1.95 4.56 0.57
N PHE A 171 -2.26 3.32 0.21
CA PHE A 171 -2.89 3.02 -1.07
C PHE A 171 -4.11 2.12 -0.86
N SER A 172 -5.00 1.95 -1.81
CA SER A 172 -6.15 1.05 -1.66
C SER A 172 -6.68 0.65 -3.03
N GLY A 173 -7.35 -0.49 -3.14
CA GLY A 173 -8.05 -0.90 -4.36
C GLY A 173 -9.45 -0.29 -4.48
N ASN A 174 -10.03 0.10 -3.35
CA ASN A 174 -11.30 0.83 -3.25
C ASN A 174 -11.29 1.80 -2.05
N ILE A 175 -12.05 2.88 -2.13
CA ILE A 175 -12.42 3.72 -0.99
C ILE A 175 -13.94 3.79 -0.99
N ASP A 176 -14.59 2.93 -0.20
CA ASP A 176 -15.99 3.16 0.14
C ASP A 176 -16.04 4.09 1.37
N LYS A 177 -17.19 4.75 1.62
CA LYS A 177 -17.35 5.71 2.74
C LYS A 177 -17.02 5.10 4.12
N GLU A 178 -16.97 3.77 4.22
CA GLU A 178 -16.71 3.02 5.44
C GLU A 178 -15.32 2.36 5.48
N THR A 179 -14.56 2.37 4.38
CA THR A 179 -13.23 1.73 4.32
C THR A 179 -12.25 2.46 5.25
N LYS A 180 -12.06 1.94 6.46
CA LYS A 180 -11.10 2.48 7.43
C LYS A 180 -9.70 1.96 7.09
N ILE A 181 -8.89 2.82 6.50
CA ILE A 181 -7.45 2.53 6.36
C ILE A 181 -6.79 2.96 7.66
N GLU A 182 -6.35 1.98 8.47
CA GLU A 182 -5.64 2.24 9.71
C GLU A 182 -4.20 2.69 9.40
N GLY A 183 -3.94 3.97 9.62
CA GLY A 183 -2.62 4.50 9.94
C GLY A 183 -2.30 4.30 11.42
N ASN A 184 -1.07 4.60 11.84
CA ASN A 184 -0.66 4.49 13.23
C ASN A 184 -1.71 5.18 14.15
N LYS A 185 -2.26 4.43 15.13
CA LYS A 185 -3.55 4.68 15.83
C LYS A 185 -3.66 5.99 16.66
N GLU A 186 -2.76 6.93 16.50
CA GLU A 186 -2.69 8.18 17.28
C GLU A 186 -3.08 9.44 16.50
N LEU A 187 -3.61 9.33 15.26
CA LEU A 187 -3.95 10.52 14.46
C LEU A 187 -5.47 10.66 14.30
N ASP A 188 -5.95 11.71 14.96
CA ASP A 188 -7.29 12.05 15.38
C ASP A 188 -8.37 12.22 14.29
N LYS A 189 -9.60 12.28 14.80
CA LYS A 189 -10.93 12.37 14.15
C LYS A 189 -11.24 13.63 13.33
N GLU A 190 -10.25 14.33 12.79
CA GLU A 190 -10.50 15.48 11.90
C GLU A 190 -9.60 15.45 10.67
N GLU A 191 -10.05 16.12 9.62
CA GLU A 191 -9.31 16.52 8.41
C GLU A 191 -9.44 15.59 7.19
N ASN A 192 -10.29 16.04 6.26
CA ASN A 192 -10.48 15.62 4.87
C ASN A 192 -9.48 14.58 4.36
N GLU A 193 -9.94 13.34 4.16
CA GLU A 193 -9.16 12.32 3.48
C GLU A 193 -8.88 12.77 2.05
N HIS A 194 -7.64 13.21 1.84
CA HIS A 194 -7.13 13.56 0.54
C HIS A 194 -6.74 12.29 -0.19
N TYR A 195 -7.22 12.14 -1.42
CA TYR A 195 -6.88 10.97 -2.19
C TYR A 195 -6.82 11.27 -3.69
N ILE A 196 -6.17 10.35 -4.39
CA ILE A 196 -6.09 10.31 -5.84
C ILE A 196 -6.54 8.93 -6.27
N CYS A 197 -7.44 8.84 -7.24
CA CYS A 197 -7.76 7.59 -7.90
C CYS A 197 -7.01 7.49 -9.23
N ILE A 198 -6.28 6.40 -9.41
CA ILE A 198 -5.48 6.10 -10.60
C ILE A 198 -6.01 4.81 -11.22
N THR A 199 -6.10 4.80 -12.55
CA THR A 199 -6.41 3.62 -13.38
C THR A 199 -5.26 3.34 -14.35
N PRO A 200 -5.26 2.19 -15.05
CA PRO A 200 -4.38 1.95 -16.18
C PRO A 200 -4.43 3.10 -17.18
N GLY A 201 -3.27 3.47 -17.72
CA GLY A 201 -3.10 4.61 -18.60
C GLY A 201 -1.64 4.76 -19.05
N ASN A 202 -1.39 5.69 -19.96
CA ASN A 202 -0.10 5.85 -20.63
C ASN A 202 0.78 6.99 -20.06
N LYS A 203 0.27 7.79 -19.12
CA LYS A 203 1.05 8.87 -18.51
C LYS A 203 2.07 8.30 -17.54
N LYS A 204 3.29 8.79 -17.61
CA LYS A 204 4.37 8.33 -16.72
C LYS A 204 4.13 8.78 -15.29
N ALA A 205 4.57 7.99 -14.33
CA ALA A 205 4.45 8.28 -12.90
C ALA A 205 4.96 9.68 -12.53
N LYS A 206 6.05 10.14 -13.16
CA LYS A 206 6.59 11.49 -12.93
C LYS A 206 5.58 12.59 -13.31
N GLU A 207 4.95 12.47 -14.48
CA GLU A 207 3.94 13.44 -14.96
C GLU A 207 2.70 13.43 -14.05
N LEU A 208 2.30 12.25 -13.58
CA LEU A 208 1.20 12.10 -12.62
C LEU A 208 1.55 12.80 -11.30
N VAL A 209 2.76 12.59 -10.77
CA VAL A 209 3.23 13.24 -9.54
C VAL A 209 3.28 14.75 -9.69
N GLU A 210 3.79 15.29 -10.80
CA GLU A 210 3.79 16.74 -11.04
C GLU A 210 2.35 17.32 -11.01
N LYS A 211 1.38 16.62 -11.62
CA LYS A 211 -0.04 17.01 -11.58
C LYS A 211 -0.61 16.98 -10.17
N ILE A 212 -0.33 15.92 -9.41
CA ILE A 212 -0.73 15.75 -7.99
C ILE A 212 -0.16 16.88 -7.14
N LYS A 213 1.14 17.15 -7.27
CA LYS A 213 1.85 18.19 -6.53
C LYS A 213 1.27 19.57 -6.78
N LYS A 214 1.03 19.90 -8.05
CA LYS A 214 0.42 21.16 -8.46
C LYS A 214 -0.99 21.31 -7.87
N PHE A 215 -1.79 20.26 -7.89
CA PHE A 215 -3.14 20.25 -7.36
C PHE A 215 -3.18 20.59 -5.85
N TYR A 216 -2.38 19.90 -5.04
CA TYR A 216 -2.33 20.14 -3.59
C TYR A 216 -1.62 21.44 -3.22
N LYS A 217 -0.62 21.87 -3.99
CA LYS A 217 0.03 23.18 -3.82
C LYS A 217 -0.96 24.33 -4.04
N ASN A 218 -1.81 24.25 -5.06
CA ASN A 218 -2.81 25.29 -5.36
C ASN A 218 -3.91 25.43 -4.29
N ARG A 219 -4.03 24.46 -3.38
CA ARG A 219 -4.98 24.46 -2.27
C ARG A 219 -4.29 24.73 -0.92
N ASP A 220 -3.01 25.11 -0.94
CA ASP A 220 -2.16 25.31 0.24
C ASP A 220 -2.04 24.07 1.16
N ILE A 221 -2.22 22.86 0.60
CA ILE A 221 -2.05 21.60 1.34
C ILE A 221 -0.57 21.17 1.24
N LEU A 222 0.30 21.95 1.89
CA LEU A 222 1.75 21.80 1.78
C LEU A 222 2.28 20.47 2.30
N LYS A 223 1.58 19.85 3.26
CA LYS A 223 1.93 18.53 3.80
C LYS A 223 1.99 17.47 2.69
N ILE A 224 1.10 17.55 1.69
CA ILE A 224 1.07 16.61 0.56
C ILE A 224 2.01 17.06 -0.56
N SER A 225 2.03 18.37 -0.86
CA SER A 225 2.93 18.88 -1.90
C SER A 225 4.41 18.71 -1.57
N ASN A 226 4.79 18.56 -0.30
CA ASN A 226 6.19 18.40 0.10
C ASN A 226 6.67 16.95 0.26
N ILE A 227 5.78 15.96 0.10
CA ILE A 227 6.16 14.54 0.09
C ILE A 227 7.25 14.27 -0.98
N PRO A 228 8.28 13.45 -0.74
CA PRO A 228 9.23 13.10 -1.80
C PRO A 228 8.54 12.41 -2.99
N ASP A 229 8.89 12.80 -4.22
CA ASP A 229 8.24 12.27 -5.43
C ASP A 229 8.34 10.74 -5.52
N ASP A 230 9.50 10.17 -5.18
CA ASP A 230 9.73 8.73 -5.18
C ASP A 230 8.74 7.96 -4.29
N ASN A 231 8.30 8.56 -3.17
CA ASN A 231 7.34 7.93 -2.28
C ASN A 231 5.99 7.74 -2.99
N ILE A 232 5.54 8.74 -3.76
CA ILE A 232 4.28 8.66 -4.52
C ILE A 232 4.47 7.79 -5.76
N MET A 233 5.58 7.95 -6.50
CA MET A 233 5.87 7.18 -7.71
C MET A 233 5.91 5.67 -7.43
N SER A 234 6.45 5.26 -6.28
CA SER A 234 6.54 3.83 -5.90
C SER A 234 5.19 3.13 -5.73
N LEU A 235 4.11 3.90 -5.54
CA LEU A 235 2.75 3.41 -5.39
C LEU A 235 1.99 3.31 -6.72
N ILE A 236 2.55 3.86 -7.81
CA ILE A 236 1.93 3.83 -9.14
C ILE A 236 2.35 2.53 -9.84
N PRO A 237 1.42 1.59 -10.11
CA PRO A 237 1.78 0.32 -10.73
C PRO A 237 2.47 0.52 -12.08
N TYR A 238 3.56 -0.24 -12.30
CA TYR A 238 4.35 -0.18 -13.53
C TYR A 238 4.86 1.21 -13.93
N GLY A 239 4.85 2.19 -13.01
CA GLY A 239 5.32 3.55 -13.28
C GLY A 239 4.48 4.31 -14.31
N GLN A 240 3.23 3.90 -14.56
CA GLN A 240 2.33 4.56 -15.52
C GLN A 240 0.87 4.47 -15.08
N GLY A 241 0.00 5.36 -15.56
CA GLY A 241 -1.43 5.34 -15.26
C GLY A 241 -2.18 6.55 -15.82
N GLU A 242 -3.41 6.73 -15.36
CA GLU A 242 -4.24 7.92 -15.60
C GLU A 242 -4.94 8.31 -14.29
N ILE A 243 -5.00 9.60 -13.98
CA ILE A 243 -5.71 10.11 -12.80
C ILE A 243 -7.15 10.38 -13.19
N ILE A 244 -8.10 9.64 -12.61
CA ILE A 244 -9.53 9.82 -12.84
C ILE A 244 -10.21 10.68 -11.78
N GLU A 245 -9.61 10.79 -10.59
CA GLU A 245 -10.18 11.56 -9.47
C GLU A 245 -9.08 12.11 -8.56
N MET A 246 -9.27 13.31 -8.02
CA MET A 246 -8.45 13.89 -6.95
C MET A 246 -9.37 14.65 -5.99
N LYS A 247 -9.24 14.38 -4.69
CA LYS A 247 -10.02 15.04 -3.64
C LYS A 247 -9.13 15.77 -2.65
#